data_AF-A0A9D1J5I6-F1
#
_entry.id   AF-A0A9D1J5I6-F1
#
_cell.length_a   1.000
_cell.length_b   1.000
_cell.length_c   1.000
_cell.angle_alpha   90.00
_cell.angle_beta   90.00
_cell.angle_gamma   90.00
#
_symmetry.space_group_name_H-M   'P 1'
#
loop_
_entity.id
_entity.type
_entity.pdbx_description
1 polymer ?
#
loop_
_entity_poly.entity_id
_entity_poly.type
_entity_poly.pdbx_seq_one_letter_code
_entity_poly.pdbx_strand_id
1 'polypeptide(L)'
;MKRLHIRLSGGRGYDIRIGRGLLDELGPLLREIWGGSRVAVVTDSNVAPLYAERAEASLRKAGFMTKRAVFPAGEKSKNLAGLELIYDQLLSPGPFTLTRTDLIIALGGGVTGDMAGFAAGTVLRGVPYVQVPTTLLAQVDSSVGGKVAVDLKQGKNLAGLFYQPKLVLIDPDTLDTLPDRVFFDGMGEVVKYGLIRKPTLWRLLSEVSGREALRPFMEEILYTCCDCKREIVEHDEQDIGERMLLNFGHTVGHAYEKLGGYEKWMHGESVCCGMYTILRVGEQHGFTRPGLAASLRQLLTRQGMPWDAGAVPEEALTETLAFDKKGSGATIRPVFVRTPGDSFYEPLPRETFARWVLEAGDTPEMPAGPTPFPPFQAARRVLPGKLSGELAVPGSKSAGHRTVIAAALAAGESRIENLTPSKDIGATLQAVEALGAKILSREGDAVTLRGTAAAPSEIPVIDCGESGSTLRFMIPVALALAGGKPVSFTGRGRLMERPLEPYFALFREKRIAYRLENGFLRVQGTLTPGEYRLSGKVSSQFITGLLLALPLLPGDGESEIVITDSLESKGYVDMTLSVLQQFGVQAENVDGTYTRFRVPAGQQYHAGR
;
A
#
# COMPACT_ATOMS: atom_id res chain seq x y z
N MET A 1 14.55 -17.49 5.42
CA MET A 1 14.43 -17.49 3.94
C MET A 1 12.97 -17.63 3.54
N LYS A 2 12.42 -16.62 2.87
CA LYS A 2 11.09 -16.65 2.24
C LYS A 2 11.21 -17.27 0.83
N ARG A 3 10.13 -17.87 0.34
CA ARG A 3 10.06 -18.48 -0.98
C ARG A 3 8.76 -18.08 -1.67
N LEU A 4 8.86 -17.70 -2.95
CA LEU A 4 7.76 -17.57 -3.89
C LEU A 4 7.99 -18.52 -5.05
N HIS A 5 6.94 -19.06 -5.63
CA HIS A 5 7.01 -19.90 -6.82
C HIS A 5 6.21 -19.25 -7.93
N ILE A 6 6.85 -18.98 -9.08
CA ILE A 6 6.18 -18.45 -10.26
C ILE A 6 5.74 -19.61 -11.13
N ARG A 7 4.42 -19.69 -11.35
CA ARG A 7 3.80 -20.66 -12.26
C ARG A 7 3.69 -20.07 -13.65
N LEU A 8 4.22 -20.77 -14.64
CA LEU A 8 4.16 -20.38 -16.04
C LEU A 8 3.33 -21.37 -16.84
N SER A 9 2.96 -20.95 -18.04
CA SER A 9 2.28 -21.79 -19.03
C SER A 9 3.01 -23.11 -19.29
N GLY A 10 2.25 -24.20 -19.41
CA GLY A 10 2.77 -25.54 -19.74
C GLY A 10 3.48 -26.26 -18.59
N GLY A 11 3.14 -25.96 -17.33
CA GLY A 11 3.71 -26.62 -16.15
C GLY A 11 5.16 -26.22 -15.84
N ARG A 12 5.66 -25.18 -16.51
CA ARG A 12 6.97 -24.57 -16.22
C ARG A 12 6.85 -23.66 -15.01
N GLY A 13 7.96 -23.40 -14.34
CA GLY A 13 8.02 -22.45 -13.23
C GLY A 13 9.43 -22.33 -12.68
N TYR A 14 9.61 -21.34 -11.80
CA TYR A 14 10.85 -21.14 -11.06
C TYR A 14 10.58 -20.54 -9.70
N ASP A 15 11.52 -20.71 -8.79
CA ASP A 15 11.43 -20.13 -7.46
C ASP A 15 12.10 -18.76 -7.40
N ILE A 16 11.57 -17.91 -6.53
CA ILE A 16 12.26 -16.74 -5.98
C ILE A 16 12.54 -17.06 -4.51
N ARG A 17 13.81 -17.01 -4.11
CA ARG A 17 14.26 -17.24 -2.74
C ARG A 17 14.81 -15.94 -2.18
N ILE A 18 14.28 -15.51 -1.03
CA ILE A 18 14.60 -14.21 -0.42
C ILE A 18 15.09 -14.42 1.00
N GLY A 19 16.25 -13.88 1.33
CA GLY A 19 16.81 -14.01 2.67
C GLY A 19 18.21 -13.43 2.77
N ARG A 20 18.60 -12.99 3.96
CA ARG A 20 19.96 -12.53 4.24
C ARG A 20 20.99 -13.66 4.13
N GLY A 21 22.19 -13.33 3.65
CA GLY A 21 23.32 -14.25 3.53
C GLY A 21 23.20 -15.29 2.40
N LEU A 22 22.19 -15.17 1.53
CA LEU A 22 21.97 -16.16 0.45
C LEU A 22 23.10 -16.20 -0.57
N LEU A 23 23.93 -15.15 -0.70
CA LEU A 23 25.10 -15.20 -1.58
C LEU A 23 26.12 -16.28 -1.15
N ASP A 24 26.24 -16.54 0.16
CA ASP A 24 27.11 -17.61 0.68
C ASP A 24 26.49 -19.01 0.49
N GLU A 25 25.16 -19.08 0.35
CA GLU A 25 24.38 -20.29 0.10
C GLU A 25 24.14 -20.54 -1.41
N LEU A 26 24.67 -19.69 -2.30
CA LEU A 26 24.43 -19.76 -3.75
C LEU A 26 24.74 -21.14 -4.35
N GLY A 27 25.90 -21.72 -3.99
CA GLY A 27 26.31 -23.04 -4.45
C GLY A 27 25.35 -24.16 -4.02
N PRO A 28 25.13 -24.36 -2.71
CA PRO A 28 24.16 -25.33 -2.20
C PRO A 28 22.76 -25.19 -2.82
N LEU A 29 22.21 -23.97 -2.86
CA LEU A 29 20.86 -23.73 -3.37
C LEU A 29 20.75 -23.96 -4.89
N LEU A 30 21.81 -23.66 -5.65
CA LEU A 30 21.85 -23.96 -7.08
C LEU A 30 21.89 -25.47 -7.33
N ARG A 31 22.61 -26.23 -6.48
CA ARG A 31 22.74 -27.69 -6.62
C ARG A 31 21.41 -28.42 -6.45
N GLU A 32 20.47 -27.86 -5.70
CA GLU A 32 19.11 -28.40 -5.55
C GLU A 32 18.32 -28.40 -6.87
N ILE A 33 18.64 -27.51 -7.80
CA ILE A 33 17.87 -27.30 -9.05
C ILE A 33 18.67 -27.60 -10.31
N TRP A 34 19.99 -27.79 -10.20
CA TRP A 34 20.88 -27.93 -11.34
C TRP A 34 21.92 -29.04 -11.13
N GLY A 35 21.85 -30.06 -11.99
CA GLY A 35 22.78 -31.20 -12.00
C GLY A 35 24.07 -31.00 -12.79
N GLY A 36 24.22 -29.88 -13.51
CA GLY A 36 25.44 -29.58 -14.28
C GLY A 36 26.63 -29.26 -13.38
N SER A 37 27.85 -29.30 -13.92
CA SER A 37 29.09 -29.10 -13.16
C SER A 37 29.78 -27.76 -13.41
N ARG A 38 29.33 -26.98 -14.41
CA ARG A 38 30.00 -25.73 -14.82
C ARG A 38 29.04 -24.55 -14.84
N VAL A 39 29.48 -23.44 -14.28
CA VAL A 39 28.67 -22.22 -14.07
C VAL A 39 29.48 -20.97 -14.43
N ALA A 40 28.98 -20.17 -15.36
CA ALA A 40 29.56 -18.88 -15.68
C ALA A 40 28.89 -17.76 -14.87
N VAL A 41 29.65 -16.91 -14.20
CA VAL A 41 29.15 -15.74 -13.46
C VAL A 41 29.40 -14.50 -14.32
N VAL A 42 28.31 -13.90 -14.80
CA VAL A 42 28.32 -12.64 -15.57
C VAL A 42 28.00 -11.50 -14.61
N THR A 43 28.85 -10.48 -14.58
CA THR A 43 28.72 -9.34 -13.66
C THR A 43 29.33 -8.08 -14.28
N ASP A 44 29.09 -6.91 -13.68
CA ASP A 44 29.66 -5.64 -14.14
C ASP A 44 30.93 -5.25 -13.34
N SER A 45 31.64 -4.23 -13.83
CA SER A 45 32.91 -3.76 -13.26
C SER A 45 32.80 -3.21 -11.83
N ASN A 46 31.61 -2.79 -11.38
CA ASN A 46 31.40 -2.27 -10.02
C ASN A 46 31.04 -3.41 -9.05
N VAL A 47 30.22 -4.37 -9.51
CA VAL A 47 29.74 -5.50 -8.70
C VAL A 47 30.79 -6.60 -8.59
N ALA A 48 31.60 -6.81 -9.62
CA ALA A 48 32.67 -7.81 -9.65
C ALA A 48 33.58 -7.79 -8.41
N PRO A 49 34.23 -6.65 -8.05
CA PRO A 49 35.13 -6.60 -6.89
C PRO A 49 34.41 -6.79 -5.54
N LEU A 50 33.10 -6.59 -5.47
CA LEU A 50 32.32 -6.69 -4.22
C LEU A 50 31.88 -8.13 -3.95
N TYR A 51 31.38 -8.83 -4.97
CA TYR A 51 30.57 -10.03 -4.75
C TYR A 51 30.96 -11.24 -5.59
N ALA A 52 31.67 -11.07 -6.71
CA ALA A 52 31.90 -12.19 -7.64
C ALA A 52 32.77 -13.29 -7.01
N GLU A 53 33.81 -12.93 -6.24
CA GLU A 53 34.64 -13.93 -5.58
C GLU A 53 33.87 -14.69 -4.49
N ARG A 54 33.04 -13.99 -3.71
CA ARG A 54 32.19 -14.60 -2.68
C ARG A 54 31.19 -15.58 -3.29
N ALA A 55 30.52 -15.18 -4.38
CA ALA A 55 29.60 -16.03 -5.14
C ALA A 55 30.30 -17.28 -5.71
N GLU A 56 31.45 -17.10 -6.36
CA GLU A 56 32.21 -18.21 -6.94
C GLU A 56 32.80 -19.14 -5.88
N ALA A 57 33.22 -18.62 -4.72
CA ALA A 57 33.66 -19.44 -3.61
C ALA A 57 32.55 -20.37 -3.10
N SER A 58 31.31 -19.86 -2.98
CA SER A 58 30.14 -20.69 -2.64
C SER A 58 29.89 -21.77 -3.70
N LEU A 59 29.93 -21.41 -4.97
CA LEU A 59 29.76 -22.34 -6.10
C LEU A 59 30.84 -23.43 -6.13
N ARG A 60 32.12 -23.06 -5.97
CA ARG A 60 33.24 -24.02 -5.96
C ARG A 60 33.16 -24.97 -4.76
N LYS A 61 32.77 -24.49 -3.58
CA LYS A 61 32.52 -25.35 -2.40
C LYS A 61 31.42 -26.38 -2.67
N ALA A 62 30.41 -26.02 -3.47
CA ALA A 62 29.37 -26.94 -3.91
C ALA A 62 29.79 -27.84 -5.10
N GLY A 63 31.05 -27.79 -5.54
CA GLY A 63 31.61 -28.65 -6.59
C GLY A 63 31.39 -28.14 -8.02
N PHE A 64 31.06 -26.86 -8.22
CA PHE A 64 30.98 -26.26 -9.55
C PHE A 64 32.35 -25.75 -10.01
N MET A 65 32.68 -25.97 -11.28
CA MET A 65 33.71 -25.19 -11.97
C MET A 65 33.12 -23.83 -12.36
N THR A 66 33.82 -22.74 -12.04
CA THR A 66 33.33 -21.39 -12.27
C THR A 66 34.14 -20.65 -13.33
N LYS A 67 33.50 -19.77 -14.09
CA LYS A 67 34.15 -18.81 -14.99
C LYS A 67 33.49 -17.44 -14.84
N ARG A 68 34.29 -16.39 -14.65
CA ARG A 68 33.79 -15.02 -14.58
C ARG A 68 33.78 -14.39 -15.98
N ALA A 69 32.73 -13.63 -16.28
CA ALA A 69 32.69 -12.69 -17.39
C ALA A 69 32.30 -11.31 -16.85
N VAL A 70 33.13 -10.30 -17.11
CA VAL A 70 32.96 -8.95 -16.59
C VAL A 70 32.80 -7.96 -17.74
N PHE A 71 31.80 -7.09 -17.66
CA PHE A 71 31.59 -6.00 -18.62
C PHE A 71 31.56 -4.64 -17.89
N PRO A 72 31.74 -3.50 -18.60
CA PRO A 72 31.73 -2.19 -17.94
C PRO A 72 30.36 -1.88 -17.31
N ALA A 73 30.32 -1.27 -16.13
CA ALA A 73 29.06 -0.95 -15.46
C ALA A 73 28.27 0.21 -16.12
N GLY A 74 26.94 0.19 -15.90
CA GLY A 74 26.02 1.27 -16.30
C GLY A 74 25.24 1.01 -17.60
N GLU A 75 24.18 1.80 -17.82
CA GLU A 75 23.24 1.66 -18.95
C GLU A 75 23.94 1.79 -20.31
N LYS A 76 25.03 2.58 -20.41
CA LYS A 76 25.80 2.75 -21.65
C LYS A 76 26.37 1.43 -22.17
N SER A 77 26.56 0.43 -21.30
CA SER A 77 27.04 -0.91 -21.66
C SER A 77 25.93 -1.85 -22.11
N LYS A 78 24.66 -1.48 -21.92
CA LYS A 78 23.48 -2.28 -22.24
C LYS A 78 23.19 -2.27 -23.74
N ASN A 79 24.13 -2.72 -24.55
CA ASN A 79 24.08 -2.65 -26.01
C ASN A 79 24.73 -3.90 -26.65
N LEU A 80 24.70 -3.99 -27.98
CA LEU A 80 25.25 -5.14 -28.70
C LEU A 80 26.76 -5.35 -28.51
N ALA A 81 27.56 -4.29 -28.34
CA ALA A 81 29.00 -4.41 -28.10
C ALA A 81 29.29 -4.93 -26.69
N GLY A 82 28.51 -4.53 -25.68
CA GLY A 82 28.57 -5.12 -24.35
C GLY A 82 28.20 -6.61 -24.37
N LEU A 83 27.25 -6.98 -25.22
CA LEU A 83 26.80 -8.37 -25.38
C LEU A 83 27.87 -9.23 -26.08
N GLU A 84 28.53 -8.69 -27.10
CA GLU A 84 29.68 -9.30 -27.77
C GLU A 84 30.82 -9.57 -26.79
N LEU A 85 31.16 -8.60 -25.93
CA LEU A 85 32.17 -8.77 -24.88
C LEU A 85 31.84 -9.92 -23.92
N ILE A 86 30.56 -10.12 -23.59
CA ILE A 86 30.11 -11.25 -22.77
C ILE A 86 30.31 -12.56 -23.54
N TYR A 87 29.90 -12.64 -24.82
CA TYR A 87 30.09 -13.85 -25.63
C TYR A 87 31.55 -14.24 -25.80
N ASP A 88 32.41 -13.28 -26.11
CA ASP A 88 33.85 -13.51 -26.27
C ASP A 88 34.42 -14.14 -25.00
N GLN A 89 34.10 -13.58 -23.84
CA GLN A 89 34.55 -14.13 -22.57
C GLN A 89 33.98 -15.53 -22.33
N LEU A 90 32.68 -15.76 -22.55
CA LEU A 90 32.05 -17.07 -22.32
C LEU A 90 32.61 -18.16 -23.24
N LEU A 91 32.81 -17.85 -24.53
CA LEU A 91 33.19 -18.78 -25.60
C LEU A 91 34.70 -18.86 -25.86
N SER A 92 35.50 -18.00 -25.26
CA SER A 92 36.96 -18.08 -25.36
C SER A 92 37.48 -19.47 -25.00
N PRO A 93 38.39 -20.06 -25.81
CA PRO A 93 39.01 -21.35 -25.52
C PRO A 93 39.73 -21.34 -24.17
N GLY A 94 39.61 -22.43 -23.42
CA GLY A 94 40.31 -22.60 -22.15
C GLY A 94 39.74 -23.75 -21.33
N PRO A 95 40.14 -23.85 -20.04
CA PRO A 95 39.65 -24.91 -19.14
C PRO A 95 38.13 -24.89 -18.97
N PHE A 96 37.51 -23.72 -19.10
CA PHE A 96 36.07 -23.55 -19.16
C PHE A 96 35.73 -22.73 -20.41
N THR A 97 35.20 -23.41 -21.42
CA THR A 97 34.47 -22.80 -22.54
C THR A 97 33.01 -23.21 -22.43
N LEU A 98 32.10 -22.22 -22.48
CA LEU A 98 30.66 -22.44 -22.28
C LEU A 98 30.10 -23.40 -23.34
N THR A 99 29.32 -24.39 -22.90
CA THR A 99 28.55 -25.29 -23.77
C THR A 99 27.06 -25.28 -23.40
N ARG A 100 26.23 -26.00 -24.17
CA ARG A 100 24.77 -26.06 -23.99
C ARG A 100 24.32 -26.68 -22.66
N THR A 101 25.21 -27.38 -21.97
CA THR A 101 24.94 -28.05 -20.68
C THR A 101 25.40 -27.25 -19.48
N ASP A 102 25.89 -26.02 -19.69
CA ASP A 102 26.37 -25.15 -18.63
C ASP A 102 25.29 -24.12 -18.25
N LEU A 103 25.49 -23.42 -17.14
CA LEU A 103 24.54 -22.44 -16.61
C LEU A 103 25.18 -21.07 -16.46
N ILE A 104 24.43 -20.00 -16.72
CA ILE A 104 24.84 -18.61 -16.50
C ILE A 104 24.21 -18.06 -15.22
N ILE A 105 24.98 -17.34 -14.40
CA ILE A 105 24.48 -16.55 -13.27
C ILE A 105 24.64 -15.07 -13.62
N ALA A 106 23.55 -14.32 -13.54
CA ALA A 106 23.55 -12.87 -13.62
C ALA A 106 23.71 -12.29 -12.20
N LEU A 107 24.91 -11.80 -11.86
CA LEU A 107 25.21 -11.20 -10.56
C LEU A 107 25.34 -9.69 -10.71
N GLY A 108 24.27 -8.95 -10.42
CA GLY A 108 24.27 -7.49 -10.55
C GLY A 108 22.90 -6.84 -10.51
N GLY A 109 22.81 -5.58 -10.94
CA GLY A 109 21.55 -4.86 -11.09
C GLY A 109 20.76 -5.23 -12.35
N GLY A 110 19.78 -4.41 -12.72
CA GLY A 110 18.91 -4.64 -13.88
C GLY A 110 19.64 -4.76 -15.21
N VAL A 111 20.66 -3.90 -15.44
CA VAL A 111 21.52 -3.98 -16.64
C VAL A 111 22.18 -5.35 -16.75
N THR A 112 22.79 -5.84 -15.68
CA THR A 112 23.44 -7.16 -15.63
C THR A 112 22.43 -8.28 -15.83
N GLY A 113 21.26 -8.19 -15.20
CA GLY A 113 20.17 -9.14 -15.36
C GLY A 113 19.71 -9.25 -16.82
N ASP A 114 19.53 -8.12 -17.49
CA ASP A 114 19.11 -8.07 -18.90
C ASP A 114 20.21 -8.55 -19.85
N MET A 115 21.44 -8.08 -19.67
CA MET A 115 22.57 -8.44 -20.53
C MET A 115 22.93 -9.93 -20.42
N ALA A 116 23.05 -10.45 -19.20
CA ALA A 116 23.36 -11.85 -18.96
C ALA A 116 22.20 -12.77 -19.34
N GLY A 117 20.95 -12.34 -19.09
CA GLY A 117 19.76 -13.08 -19.47
C GLY A 117 19.55 -13.14 -20.99
N PHE A 118 19.80 -12.04 -21.71
CA PHE A 118 19.80 -12.03 -23.17
C PHE A 118 20.92 -12.95 -23.66
N ALA A 119 22.16 -12.75 -23.18
CA ALA A 119 23.28 -13.61 -23.55
C ALA A 119 22.95 -15.10 -23.37
N ALA A 120 22.33 -15.47 -22.24
CA ALA A 120 21.88 -16.84 -21.99
C ALA A 120 20.82 -17.33 -22.99
N GLY A 121 19.85 -16.49 -23.34
CA GLY A 121 18.79 -16.84 -24.28
C GLY A 121 19.25 -17.04 -25.73
N THR A 122 20.36 -16.42 -26.13
CA THR A 122 20.86 -16.46 -27.52
C THR A 122 22.13 -17.26 -27.72
N VAL A 123 23.05 -17.28 -26.75
CA VAL A 123 24.30 -18.05 -26.86
C VAL A 123 23.97 -19.53 -27.03
N LEU A 124 24.58 -20.18 -28.02
CA LEU A 124 24.33 -21.59 -28.35
C LEU A 124 22.83 -21.94 -28.52
N ARG A 125 22.01 -20.96 -28.91
CA ARG A 125 20.55 -21.04 -29.04
C ARG A 125 19.82 -21.31 -27.71
N GLY A 126 20.35 -20.81 -26.62
CA GLY A 126 19.75 -20.89 -25.28
C GLY A 126 20.51 -21.82 -24.35
N VAL A 127 20.89 -21.29 -23.19
CA VAL A 127 21.43 -22.00 -22.03
C VAL A 127 20.68 -21.56 -20.76
N PRO A 128 20.51 -22.43 -19.76
CA PRO A 128 19.81 -22.06 -18.53
C PRO A 128 20.57 -20.95 -17.78
N TYR A 129 19.82 -20.12 -17.06
CA TYR A 129 20.41 -19.06 -16.25
C TYR A 129 19.66 -18.80 -14.95
N VAL A 130 20.32 -18.10 -14.02
CA VAL A 130 19.83 -17.72 -12.69
C VAL A 130 20.09 -16.23 -12.46
N GLN A 131 19.15 -15.54 -11.80
CA GLN A 131 19.29 -14.14 -11.39
C GLN A 131 19.75 -14.05 -9.94
N VAL A 132 20.78 -13.23 -9.67
CA VAL A 132 21.25 -12.86 -8.33
C VAL A 132 21.29 -11.32 -8.26
N PRO A 133 20.12 -10.67 -8.08
CA PRO A 133 19.99 -9.22 -8.14
C PRO A 133 20.66 -8.50 -6.96
N THR A 134 21.45 -7.46 -7.25
CA THR A 134 22.22 -6.70 -6.24
C THR A 134 21.77 -5.25 -6.05
N THR A 135 20.78 -4.77 -6.83
CA THR A 135 20.17 -3.46 -6.64
C THR A 135 18.73 -3.60 -6.19
N LEU A 136 18.22 -2.64 -5.40
CA LEU A 136 16.84 -2.72 -4.91
C LEU A 136 15.84 -2.83 -6.08
N LEU A 137 16.02 -2.03 -7.13
CA LEU A 137 15.23 -2.09 -8.36
C LEU A 137 15.19 -3.50 -8.97
N ALA A 138 16.34 -4.17 -9.06
CA ALA A 138 16.41 -5.51 -9.61
C ALA A 138 15.77 -6.56 -8.68
N GLN A 139 15.92 -6.39 -7.37
CA GLN A 139 15.35 -7.30 -6.37
C GLN A 139 13.82 -7.22 -6.34
N VAL A 140 13.22 -6.03 -6.53
CA VAL A 140 11.76 -5.86 -6.45
C VAL A 140 11.05 -5.96 -7.79
N ASP A 141 11.78 -5.74 -8.89
CA ASP A 141 11.17 -5.62 -10.21
C ASP A 141 11.95 -6.38 -11.29
N SER A 142 13.09 -5.89 -11.77
CA SER A 142 13.63 -6.32 -13.07
C SER A 142 14.08 -7.78 -13.14
N SER A 143 14.44 -8.41 -12.02
CA SER A 143 14.84 -9.83 -12.00
C SER A 143 13.68 -10.81 -12.19
N VAL A 144 12.43 -10.33 -12.09
CA VAL A 144 11.21 -11.14 -12.16
C VAL A 144 10.45 -10.87 -13.46
N GLY A 145 10.05 -11.94 -14.15
CA GLY A 145 9.20 -11.87 -15.34
C GLY A 145 9.90 -12.11 -16.68
N GLY A 146 11.21 -12.41 -16.68
CA GLY A 146 11.93 -12.96 -17.82
C GLY A 146 12.09 -12.04 -19.03
N LYS A 147 11.82 -10.74 -18.91
CA LYS A 147 12.15 -9.76 -19.96
C LYS A 147 13.64 -9.49 -19.89
N VAL A 148 14.36 -9.74 -20.97
CA VAL A 148 15.80 -9.50 -21.08
C VAL A 148 16.07 -8.80 -22.40
N ALA A 149 16.85 -7.73 -22.37
CA ALA A 149 16.98 -6.86 -23.54
C ALA A 149 18.29 -6.07 -23.59
N VAL A 150 18.61 -5.56 -24.76
CA VAL A 150 19.63 -4.53 -24.97
C VAL A 150 19.02 -3.31 -25.62
N ASP A 151 19.67 -2.18 -25.40
CA ASP A 151 19.32 -0.92 -26.03
C ASP A 151 19.91 -0.86 -27.44
N LEU A 152 19.17 -0.19 -28.33
CA LEU A 152 19.62 0.15 -29.67
C LEU A 152 19.73 1.66 -29.79
N LYS A 153 20.38 2.16 -30.85
CA LYS A 153 20.47 3.60 -31.13
C LYS A 153 19.10 4.29 -31.18
N GLN A 154 18.05 3.53 -31.47
CA GLN A 154 16.67 3.99 -31.60
C GLN A 154 15.89 4.00 -30.27
N GLY A 155 16.45 3.50 -29.17
CA GLY A 155 15.79 3.50 -27.85
C GLY A 155 16.14 2.30 -26.96
N LYS A 156 15.64 2.35 -25.73
CA LYS A 156 15.87 1.34 -24.69
C LYS A 156 15.11 0.04 -24.96
N ASN A 157 15.70 -1.09 -24.57
CA ASN A 157 15.08 -2.42 -24.54
C ASN A 157 14.46 -2.91 -25.86
N LEU A 158 14.93 -2.41 -27.01
CA LEU A 158 14.29 -2.66 -28.31
C LEU A 158 14.63 -4.02 -28.93
N ALA A 159 15.78 -4.61 -28.57
CA ALA A 159 16.12 -5.98 -28.92
C ALA A 159 16.10 -6.81 -27.65
N GLY A 160 15.42 -7.95 -27.64
CA GLY A 160 15.30 -8.75 -26.43
C GLY A 160 14.53 -10.05 -26.61
N LEU A 161 14.39 -10.77 -25.51
CA LEU A 161 13.68 -12.05 -25.40
C LEU A 161 12.78 -12.05 -24.16
N PHE A 162 11.74 -12.89 -24.20
CA PHE A 162 11.12 -13.41 -22.99
C PHE A 162 11.82 -14.73 -22.64
N TYR A 163 12.81 -14.68 -21.77
CA TYR A 163 13.62 -15.80 -21.34
C TYR A 163 13.59 -15.93 -19.82
N GLN A 164 13.01 -17.01 -19.31
CA GLN A 164 12.73 -17.18 -17.88
C GLN A 164 13.92 -17.82 -17.14
N PRO A 165 14.30 -17.31 -15.95
CA PRO A 165 15.38 -17.90 -15.17
C PRO A 165 14.96 -19.25 -14.56
N LYS A 166 15.95 -20.03 -14.12
CA LYS A 166 15.73 -21.26 -13.33
C LYS A 166 15.53 -20.96 -11.85
N LEU A 167 16.03 -19.83 -11.37
CA LEU A 167 15.95 -19.35 -10.00
C LEU A 167 16.21 -17.84 -9.97
N VAL A 168 15.57 -17.15 -9.04
CA VAL A 168 15.95 -15.80 -8.60
C VAL A 168 16.34 -15.88 -7.14
N LEU A 169 17.58 -15.50 -6.82
CA LEU A 169 18.14 -15.56 -5.47
C LEU A 169 18.40 -14.14 -4.95
N ILE A 170 17.59 -13.69 -4.01
CA ILE A 170 17.58 -12.31 -3.50
C ILE A 170 18.20 -12.26 -2.11
N ASP A 171 19.41 -11.73 -2.04
CA ASP A 171 20.11 -11.45 -0.78
C ASP A 171 20.02 -9.95 -0.43
N PRO A 172 19.22 -9.56 0.58
CA PRO A 172 19.14 -8.16 1.00
C PRO A 172 20.47 -7.58 1.48
N ASP A 173 21.45 -8.39 1.89
CA ASP A 173 22.75 -7.89 2.37
C ASP A 173 23.56 -7.26 1.23
N THR A 174 23.27 -7.59 -0.04
CA THR A 174 23.91 -6.90 -1.17
C THR A 174 23.45 -5.44 -1.29
N LEU A 175 22.34 -5.08 -0.65
CA LEU A 175 21.89 -3.70 -0.61
C LEU A 175 22.78 -2.86 0.30
N ASP A 176 23.53 -3.45 1.26
CA ASP A 176 24.32 -2.70 2.25
C ASP A 176 25.48 -1.89 1.61
N THR A 177 26.01 -2.29 0.44
CA THR A 177 27.05 -1.52 -0.27
C THR A 177 26.50 -0.65 -1.40
N LEU A 178 25.18 -0.62 -1.61
CA LEU A 178 24.56 0.15 -2.68
C LEU A 178 24.63 1.65 -2.36
N PRO A 179 25.00 2.54 -3.31
CA PRO A 179 24.92 3.97 -3.09
C PRO A 179 23.48 4.40 -2.79
N ASP A 180 23.28 5.33 -1.85
CA ASP A 180 21.93 5.73 -1.40
C ASP A 180 21.03 6.19 -2.55
N ARG A 181 21.58 6.97 -3.50
CA ARG A 181 20.82 7.41 -4.67
C ARG A 181 20.26 6.21 -5.47
N VAL A 182 21.03 5.14 -5.63
CA VAL A 182 20.62 3.92 -6.35
C VAL A 182 19.65 3.07 -5.53
N PHE A 183 19.79 3.07 -4.20
CA PHE A 183 18.80 2.46 -3.31
C PHE A 183 17.45 3.17 -3.44
N PHE A 184 17.43 4.50 -3.32
CA PHE A 184 16.20 5.28 -3.41
C PHE A 184 15.61 5.34 -4.83
N ASP A 185 16.42 5.18 -5.86
CA ASP A 185 15.91 4.91 -7.21
C ASP A 185 15.07 3.63 -7.25
N GLY A 186 15.56 2.53 -6.67
CA GLY A 186 14.77 1.31 -6.52
C GLY A 186 13.51 1.48 -5.66
N MET A 187 13.54 2.40 -4.67
CA MET A 187 12.37 2.70 -3.84
C MET A 187 11.20 3.28 -4.64
N GLY A 188 11.45 3.89 -5.81
CA GLY A 188 10.37 4.38 -6.67
C GLY A 188 9.40 3.26 -7.07
N GLU A 189 9.92 2.09 -7.44
CA GLU A 189 9.10 0.91 -7.74
C GLU A 189 8.42 0.34 -6.49
N VAL A 190 9.10 0.38 -5.34
CA VAL A 190 8.52 -0.06 -4.07
C VAL A 190 7.30 0.80 -3.69
N VAL A 191 7.41 2.12 -3.83
CA VAL A 191 6.31 3.07 -3.61
C VAL A 191 5.17 2.81 -4.62
N LYS A 192 5.51 2.59 -5.89
CA LYS A 192 4.54 2.23 -6.94
C LYS A 192 3.70 1.03 -6.52
N TYR A 193 4.34 -0.07 -6.10
CA TYR A 193 3.64 -1.29 -5.64
C TYR A 193 2.70 -1.01 -4.46
N GLY A 194 3.13 -0.16 -3.52
CA GLY A 194 2.29 0.29 -2.42
C GLY A 194 1.01 0.98 -2.89
N LEU A 195 1.12 1.88 -3.87
CA LEU A 195 -0.01 2.64 -4.40
C LEU A 195 -0.94 1.81 -5.28
N ILE A 196 -0.41 0.93 -6.13
CA ILE A 196 -1.25 0.21 -7.10
C ILE A 196 -1.95 -1.03 -6.54
N ARG A 197 -1.35 -1.73 -5.57
CA ARG A 197 -1.82 -3.07 -5.16
C ARG A 197 -1.64 -3.40 -3.68
N LYS A 198 -0.63 -2.86 -3.01
CA LYS A 198 -0.22 -3.30 -1.66
C LYS A 198 -0.40 -2.17 -0.64
N PRO A 199 -1.63 -1.89 -0.16
CA PRO A 199 -1.90 -0.77 0.74
C PRO A 199 -1.19 -0.88 2.10
N THR A 200 -0.86 -2.10 2.55
CA THR A 200 -0.04 -2.35 3.74
C THR A 200 1.40 -1.88 3.55
N LEU A 201 1.97 -2.09 2.35
CA LEU A 201 3.29 -1.57 1.97
C LEU A 201 3.24 -0.04 1.90
N TRP A 202 2.22 0.56 1.28
CA TRP A 202 2.03 2.01 1.29
C TRP A 202 2.02 2.60 2.71
N ARG A 203 1.28 1.96 3.62
CA ARG A 203 1.22 2.36 5.03
C ARG A 203 2.59 2.27 5.71
N LEU A 204 3.31 1.16 5.53
CA LEU A 204 4.66 0.99 6.07
C LEU A 204 5.58 2.13 5.61
N LEU A 205 5.61 2.42 4.31
CA LEU A 205 6.46 3.48 3.74
C LEU A 205 6.02 4.90 4.16
N SER A 206 4.76 5.06 4.56
CA SER A 206 4.23 6.31 5.11
C SER A 206 4.61 6.53 6.59
N GLU A 207 4.85 5.45 7.33
CA GLU A 207 5.21 5.47 8.75
C GLU A 207 6.74 5.40 8.98
N VAL A 208 7.48 4.76 8.06
CA VAL A 208 8.93 4.50 8.18
C VAL A 208 9.70 5.17 7.05
N SER A 209 10.69 6.00 7.41
CA SER A 209 11.54 6.74 6.47
C SER A 209 13.02 6.52 6.71
N GLY A 210 13.80 6.46 5.64
CA GLY A 210 15.24 6.25 5.65
C GLY A 210 15.63 4.78 5.51
N ARG A 211 16.77 4.56 4.85
CA ARG A 211 17.31 3.23 4.55
C ARG A 211 17.51 2.37 5.79
N GLU A 212 18.12 2.93 6.84
CA GLU A 212 18.37 2.21 8.10
C GLU A 212 17.07 1.78 8.79
N ALA A 213 16.06 2.65 8.81
CA ALA A 213 14.77 2.33 9.43
C ALA A 213 13.99 1.27 8.63
N LEU A 214 14.19 1.21 7.31
CA LEU A 214 13.59 0.20 6.43
C LEU A 214 14.33 -1.15 6.47
N ARG A 215 15.61 -1.17 6.88
CA ARG A 215 16.46 -2.37 6.88
C ARG A 215 15.86 -3.59 7.60
N PRO A 216 15.18 -3.47 8.76
CA PRO A 216 14.52 -4.60 9.41
C PRO A 216 13.33 -5.17 8.62
N PHE A 217 12.72 -4.36 7.76
CA PHE A 217 11.55 -4.74 6.95
C PHE A 217 11.92 -5.21 5.55
N MET A 218 13.20 -5.19 5.17
CA MET A 218 13.62 -5.36 3.79
C MET A 218 13.21 -6.72 3.20
N GLU A 219 13.35 -7.82 3.93
CA GLU A 219 12.88 -9.14 3.45
C GLU A 219 11.37 -9.15 3.18
N GLU A 220 10.58 -8.45 3.98
CA GLU A 220 9.12 -8.35 3.81
C GLU A 220 8.74 -7.43 2.65
N ILE A 221 9.44 -6.30 2.49
CA ILE A 221 9.27 -5.37 1.37
C ILE A 221 9.56 -6.10 0.06
N LEU A 222 10.72 -6.76 -0.03
CA LEU A 222 11.13 -7.51 -1.21
C LEU A 222 10.12 -8.62 -1.54
N TYR A 223 9.71 -9.41 -0.55
CA TYR A 223 8.69 -10.43 -0.73
C TYR A 223 7.38 -9.86 -1.25
N THR A 224 6.89 -8.76 -0.66
CA THR A 224 5.63 -8.12 -1.05
C THR A 224 5.66 -7.61 -2.49
N CYS A 225 6.77 -7.00 -2.90
CA CYS A 225 6.95 -6.53 -4.27
C CYS A 225 7.05 -7.69 -5.27
N CYS A 226 7.89 -8.69 -4.98
CA CYS A 226 8.02 -9.89 -5.83
C CYS A 226 6.69 -10.64 -5.97
N ASP A 227 5.92 -10.76 -4.89
CA ASP A 227 4.62 -11.41 -4.89
C ASP A 227 3.59 -10.63 -5.72
N CYS A 228 3.60 -9.29 -5.63
CA CYS A 228 2.79 -8.45 -6.50
C CYS A 228 3.13 -8.66 -7.97
N LYS A 229 4.43 -8.75 -8.30
CA LYS A 229 4.87 -8.98 -9.68
C LYS A 229 4.57 -10.40 -10.14
N ARG A 230 4.68 -11.40 -9.26
CA ARG A 230 4.27 -12.79 -9.51
C ARG A 230 2.81 -12.85 -9.93
N GLU A 231 1.89 -12.29 -9.12
CA GLU A 231 0.45 -12.28 -9.41
C GLU A 231 0.17 -11.76 -10.83
N ILE A 232 0.86 -10.69 -11.23
CA ILE A 232 0.70 -10.08 -12.55
C ILE A 232 1.32 -10.92 -13.67
N VAL A 233 2.53 -11.48 -13.46
CA VAL A 233 3.22 -12.32 -14.46
C VAL A 233 2.48 -13.64 -14.69
N GLU A 234 1.90 -14.24 -13.64
CA GLU A 234 1.13 -15.48 -13.75
C GLU A 234 -0.18 -15.29 -14.53
N HIS A 235 -0.81 -14.12 -14.42
CA HIS A 235 -2.02 -13.80 -15.20
C HIS A 235 -1.71 -13.28 -16.61
N ASP A 236 -0.55 -12.66 -16.82
CA ASP A 236 -0.20 -11.96 -18.07
C ASP A 236 1.30 -12.04 -18.41
N GLU A 237 1.77 -13.24 -18.77
CA GLU A 237 3.18 -13.53 -19.10
C GLU A 237 3.68 -12.66 -20.28
N GLN A 238 2.81 -12.40 -21.27
CA GLN A 238 3.15 -11.74 -22.54
C GLN A 238 2.80 -10.24 -22.62
N ASP A 239 2.32 -9.63 -21.53
CA ASP A 239 2.10 -8.18 -21.42
C ASP A 239 1.00 -7.64 -22.36
N ILE A 240 -0.17 -8.29 -22.37
CA ILE A 240 -1.31 -7.95 -23.23
C ILE A 240 -2.55 -7.43 -22.46
N GLY A 241 -2.50 -7.36 -21.12
CA GLY A 241 -3.65 -7.07 -20.26
C GLY A 241 -3.31 -6.40 -18.91
N GLU A 242 -3.52 -7.12 -17.80
CA GLU A 242 -3.46 -6.61 -16.41
C GLU A 242 -2.09 -5.98 -16.06
N ARG A 243 -1.04 -6.39 -16.77
CA ARG A 243 0.33 -5.90 -16.57
C ARG A 243 0.50 -4.40 -16.88
N MET A 244 -0.43 -3.80 -17.62
CA MET A 244 -0.46 -2.35 -17.82
C MET A 244 -0.49 -1.56 -16.51
N LEU A 245 -1.05 -2.10 -15.42
CA LEU A 245 -1.09 -1.41 -14.12
C LEU A 245 0.31 -1.15 -13.53
N LEU A 246 1.32 -1.92 -13.94
CA LEU A 246 2.71 -1.68 -13.56
C LEU A 246 3.27 -0.38 -14.16
N ASN A 247 2.60 0.21 -15.15
CA ASN A 247 2.98 1.47 -15.77
C ASN A 247 2.47 2.71 -15.01
N PHE A 248 1.92 2.55 -13.80
CA PHE A 248 1.62 3.70 -12.94
C PHE A 248 2.87 4.57 -12.74
N GLY A 249 2.71 5.87 -13.00
CA GLY A 249 3.81 6.84 -13.04
C GLY A 249 4.72 6.77 -14.26
N HIS A 250 4.77 5.66 -15.00
CA HIS A 250 5.73 5.45 -16.09
C HIS A 250 5.40 6.26 -17.35
N THR A 251 4.11 6.50 -17.64
CA THR A 251 3.73 7.28 -18.83
C THR A 251 4.35 8.68 -18.82
N VAL A 252 4.27 9.37 -17.68
CA VAL A 252 4.85 10.70 -17.50
C VAL A 252 6.33 10.59 -17.11
N GLY A 253 6.70 9.59 -16.29
CA GLY A 253 8.08 9.35 -15.87
C GLY A 253 9.03 9.11 -17.04
N HIS A 254 8.66 8.26 -18.01
CA HIS A 254 9.47 8.06 -19.22
C HIS A 254 9.61 9.33 -20.07
N ALA A 255 8.60 10.21 -20.05
CA ALA A 255 8.70 11.50 -20.72
C ALA A 255 9.76 12.38 -20.03
N TYR A 256 9.77 12.42 -18.69
CA TYR A 256 10.81 13.11 -17.94
C TYR A 256 12.20 12.50 -18.16
N GLU A 257 12.36 11.18 -18.10
CA GLU A 257 13.65 10.53 -18.40
C GLU A 257 14.20 10.93 -19.77
N LYS A 258 13.34 10.88 -20.80
CA LYS A 258 13.72 11.23 -22.17
C LYS A 258 14.12 12.70 -22.29
N LEU A 259 13.36 13.61 -21.69
CA LEU A 259 13.66 15.05 -21.71
C LEU A 259 14.88 15.40 -20.86
N GLY A 260 15.18 14.60 -19.84
CA GLY A 260 16.42 14.67 -19.05
C GLY A 260 17.62 14.01 -19.72
N GLY A 261 17.49 13.55 -20.97
CA GLY A 261 18.57 12.89 -21.73
C GLY A 261 19.02 11.56 -21.12
N TYR A 262 18.21 10.93 -20.26
CA TYR A 262 18.55 9.74 -19.46
C TYR A 262 19.78 9.89 -18.54
N GLU A 263 20.24 11.12 -18.32
CA GLU A 263 21.40 11.42 -17.47
C GLU A 263 21.00 12.30 -16.27
N LYS A 264 20.01 13.19 -16.44
CA LYS A 264 19.56 14.11 -15.38
C LYS A 264 18.87 13.39 -14.23
N TRP A 265 17.89 12.54 -14.54
CA TRP A 265 17.11 11.76 -13.58
C TRP A 265 17.34 10.27 -13.79
N MET A 266 17.40 9.51 -12.70
CA MET A 266 17.33 8.06 -12.74
C MET A 266 15.88 7.60 -12.97
N HIS A 267 15.72 6.30 -13.24
CA HIS A 267 14.43 5.70 -13.62
C HIS A 267 13.37 5.91 -12.53
N GLY A 268 13.65 5.46 -11.31
CA GLY A 268 12.77 5.58 -10.15
C GLY A 268 12.53 7.02 -9.73
N GLU A 269 13.53 7.91 -9.87
CA GLU A 269 13.34 9.36 -9.67
C GLU A 269 12.26 9.90 -10.61
N SER A 270 12.36 9.56 -11.90
CA SER A 270 11.39 9.98 -12.92
C SER A 270 10.01 9.36 -12.72
N VAL A 271 9.95 8.08 -12.34
CA VAL A 271 8.70 7.38 -12.00
C VAL A 271 8.03 8.05 -10.79
N CYS A 272 8.77 8.51 -9.79
CA CYS A 272 8.20 9.22 -8.64
C CYS A 272 7.55 10.55 -9.03
N CYS A 273 8.22 11.35 -9.85
CA CYS A 273 7.64 12.57 -10.40
C CYS A 273 6.40 12.26 -11.25
N GLY A 274 6.47 11.24 -12.09
CA GLY A 274 5.34 10.79 -12.90
C GLY A 274 4.15 10.31 -12.05
N MET A 275 4.39 9.56 -10.96
CA MET A 275 3.34 9.14 -10.03
C MET A 275 2.66 10.36 -9.39
N TYR A 276 3.44 11.35 -8.93
CA TYR A 276 2.89 12.58 -8.36
C TYR A 276 2.01 13.32 -9.37
N THR A 277 2.50 13.54 -10.59
CA THR A 277 1.75 14.21 -11.67
C THR A 277 0.45 13.47 -12.00
N ILE A 278 0.49 12.14 -12.13
CA ILE A 278 -0.71 11.33 -12.38
C ILE A 278 -1.70 11.41 -11.23
N LEU A 279 -1.24 11.41 -9.98
CA LEU A 279 -2.13 11.57 -8.83
C LEU A 279 -2.81 12.93 -8.85
N ARG A 280 -2.09 14.00 -9.21
CA ARG A 280 -2.65 15.36 -9.35
C ARG A 280 -3.72 15.42 -10.45
N VAL A 281 -3.42 14.88 -11.63
CA VAL A 281 -4.40 14.74 -12.73
C VAL A 281 -5.63 13.96 -12.23
N GLY A 282 -5.40 12.84 -11.55
CA GLY A 282 -6.49 12.03 -11.04
C GLY A 282 -7.32 12.74 -9.97
N GLU A 283 -6.73 13.57 -9.11
CA GLU A 283 -7.46 14.39 -8.14
C GLU A 283 -8.31 15.46 -8.83
N GLN A 284 -7.77 16.15 -9.84
CA GLN A 284 -8.47 17.20 -10.60
C GLN A 284 -9.67 16.65 -11.40
N HIS A 285 -9.56 15.41 -11.90
CA HIS A 285 -10.60 14.77 -12.71
C HIS A 285 -11.47 13.75 -11.93
N GLY A 286 -11.32 13.67 -10.60
CA GLY A 286 -12.15 12.81 -9.75
C GLY A 286 -11.85 11.30 -9.85
N PHE A 287 -10.73 10.92 -10.46
CA PHE A 287 -10.25 9.53 -10.51
C PHE A 287 -9.54 9.10 -9.22
N THR A 288 -8.85 10.03 -8.57
CA THR A 288 -8.03 9.80 -7.38
C THR A 288 -8.65 10.52 -6.19
N ARG A 289 -8.65 9.87 -5.02
CA ARG A 289 -9.08 10.50 -3.77
C ARG A 289 -8.26 11.78 -3.49
N PRO A 290 -8.90 12.92 -3.19
CA PRO A 290 -8.20 14.15 -2.82
C PRO A 290 -7.24 13.97 -1.64
N GLY A 291 -6.03 14.53 -1.77
CA GLY A 291 -4.98 14.50 -0.76
C GLY A 291 -3.98 13.36 -0.90
N LEU A 292 -4.18 12.42 -1.83
CA LEU A 292 -3.23 11.34 -2.08
C LEU A 292 -1.95 11.85 -2.74
N ALA A 293 -2.03 12.83 -3.65
CA ALA A 293 -0.85 13.46 -4.24
C ALA A 293 -0.01 14.17 -3.17
N ALA A 294 -0.66 14.90 -2.26
CA ALA A 294 0.00 15.54 -1.12
C ALA A 294 0.66 14.52 -0.18
N SER A 295 -0.01 13.39 0.07
CA SER A 295 0.54 12.29 0.88
C SER A 295 1.78 11.67 0.22
N LEU A 296 1.75 11.47 -1.10
CA LEU A 296 2.93 11.00 -1.85
C LEU A 296 4.07 12.01 -1.80
N ARG A 297 3.80 13.30 -2.02
CA ARG A 297 4.80 14.36 -1.87
C ARG A 297 5.45 14.33 -0.49
N GLN A 298 4.66 14.19 0.59
CA GLN A 298 5.19 14.10 1.95
C GLN A 298 6.05 12.86 2.16
N LEU A 299 5.64 11.71 1.63
CA LEU A 299 6.42 10.47 1.69
C LEU A 299 7.75 10.63 0.96
N LEU A 300 7.72 11.04 -0.31
CA LEU A 300 8.93 11.21 -1.13
C LEU A 300 9.89 12.23 -0.50
N THR A 301 9.37 13.37 -0.03
CA THR A 301 10.18 14.38 0.67
C THR A 301 10.88 13.79 1.90
N ARG A 302 10.18 13.01 2.75
CA ARG A 302 10.79 12.37 3.93
C ARG A 302 11.83 11.32 3.59
N GLN A 303 11.74 10.70 2.42
CA GLN A 303 12.72 9.73 1.91
C GLN A 303 13.88 10.40 1.16
N GLY A 304 13.86 11.73 0.97
CA GLY A 304 14.85 12.44 0.16
C GLY A 304 14.72 12.16 -1.35
N MET A 305 13.54 11.76 -1.80
CA MET A 305 13.24 11.42 -3.19
C MET A 305 12.54 12.58 -3.91
N PRO A 306 12.80 12.77 -5.21
CA PRO A 306 12.11 13.79 -5.99
C PRO A 306 10.64 13.41 -6.21
N TRP A 307 9.77 14.41 -6.16
CA TRP A 307 8.35 14.32 -6.50
C TRP A 307 7.97 15.28 -7.64
N ASP A 308 8.91 16.15 -8.04
CA ASP A 308 8.76 17.12 -9.11
C ASP A 308 9.99 17.04 -10.05
N ALA A 309 9.72 17.10 -11.35
CA ALA A 309 10.74 17.18 -12.39
C ALA A 309 11.23 18.62 -12.62
N GLY A 310 10.63 19.62 -11.96
CA GLY A 310 10.93 21.03 -12.13
C GLY A 310 10.51 21.54 -13.52
N ALA A 311 11.13 22.64 -13.96
CA ALA A 311 10.79 23.25 -15.24
C ALA A 311 11.11 22.32 -16.41
N VAL A 312 10.06 21.80 -17.05
CA VAL A 312 10.10 21.04 -18.29
C VAL A 312 9.33 21.85 -19.35
N PRO A 313 9.90 22.14 -20.53
CA PRO A 313 9.18 22.89 -21.57
C PRO A 313 7.87 22.20 -21.95
N GLU A 314 6.76 22.92 -21.85
CA GLU A 314 5.41 22.37 -22.09
C GLU A 314 5.28 21.78 -23.49
N GLU A 315 5.87 22.44 -24.50
CA GLU A 315 5.91 21.97 -25.88
C GLU A 315 6.62 20.62 -25.99
N ALA A 316 7.79 20.48 -25.38
CA ALA A 316 8.58 19.24 -25.43
C ALA A 316 7.91 18.09 -24.65
N LEU A 317 7.23 18.40 -23.54
CA LEU A 317 6.44 17.43 -22.79
C LEU A 317 5.20 16.97 -23.57
N THR A 318 4.50 17.91 -24.20
CA THR A 318 3.35 17.64 -25.07
C THR A 318 3.78 16.77 -26.24
N GLU A 319 4.84 17.14 -26.94
CA GLU A 319 5.38 16.36 -28.04
C GLU A 319 5.78 14.97 -27.60
N THR A 320 6.38 14.82 -26.42
CA THR A 320 6.81 13.51 -25.93
C THR A 320 5.63 12.61 -25.54
N LEU A 321 4.56 13.17 -24.96
CA LEU A 321 3.34 12.44 -24.60
C LEU A 321 2.44 12.17 -25.83
N ALA A 322 2.45 13.07 -26.80
CA ALA A 322 1.66 12.99 -28.04
C ALA A 322 2.33 12.12 -29.11
N PHE A 323 3.65 12.15 -29.25
CA PHE A 323 4.42 11.43 -30.27
C PHE A 323 5.22 10.26 -29.69
N ASP A 324 4.55 9.14 -29.49
CA ASP A 324 5.21 7.83 -29.53
C ASP A 324 4.90 7.16 -30.87
N LYS A 325 5.81 7.31 -31.84
CA LYS A 325 5.66 6.82 -33.23
C LYS A 325 5.75 5.29 -33.35
N LYS A 326 5.63 4.51 -32.26
CA LYS A 326 5.80 3.05 -32.28
C LYS A 326 4.63 2.21 -31.74
N GLY A 327 3.49 2.78 -31.37
CA GLY A 327 2.38 1.96 -30.85
C GLY A 327 0.99 2.59 -30.98
N SER A 328 0.19 2.02 -31.89
CA SER A 328 -1.29 1.99 -31.93
C SER A 328 -2.07 3.20 -31.37
N GLY A 329 -2.44 4.13 -32.27
CA GLY A 329 -3.65 4.96 -32.17
C GLY A 329 -3.52 6.29 -31.42
N ALA A 330 -4.49 7.19 -31.69
CA ALA A 330 -4.67 8.49 -31.03
C ALA A 330 -4.99 8.39 -29.52
N THR A 331 -5.01 7.17 -28.96
CA THR A 331 -5.45 6.84 -27.60
C THR A 331 -4.27 6.39 -26.75
N ILE A 332 -4.21 6.86 -25.52
CA ILE A 332 -3.28 6.44 -24.47
C ILE A 332 -4.05 5.83 -23.31
N ARG A 333 -3.43 4.97 -22.52
CA ARG A 333 -4.04 4.29 -21.36
C ARG A 333 -3.27 4.59 -20.08
N PRO A 334 -3.27 5.84 -19.58
CA PRO A 334 -2.66 6.15 -18.29
C PRO A 334 -3.29 5.32 -17.19
N VAL A 335 -2.45 4.92 -16.23
CA VAL A 335 -2.88 4.21 -15.02
C VAL A 335 -3.14 5.25 -13.94
N PHE A 336 -4.31 5.19 -13.31
CA PHE A 336 -4.71 6.00 -12.16
C PHE A 336 -4.88 5.12 -10.92
N VAL A 337 -4.95 5.78 -9.75
CA VAL A 337 -5.12 5.13 -8.45
C VAL A 337 -6.31 5.79 -7.74
N ARG A 338 -7.37 5.05 -7.44
CA ARG A 338 -8.52 5.59 -6.69
C ARG A 338 -8.12 5.86 -5.25
N THR A 339 -7.57 4.83 -4.62
CA THR A 339 -6.96 4.83 -3.29
C THR A 339 -5.80 3.83 -3.29
N PRO A 340 -4.84 3.92 -2.34
CA PRO A 340 -3.75 2.95 -2.28
C PRO A 340 -4.28 1.51 -2.30
N GLY A 341 -3.78 0.70 -3.22
CA GLY A 341 -4.23 -0.68 -3.44
C GLY A 341 -5.32 -0.87 -4.51
N ASP A 342 -5.86 0.20 -5.06
CA ASP A 342 -6.93 0.20 -6.06
C ASP A 342 -6.54 1.07 -7.27
N SER A 343 -5.99 0.42 -8.30
CA SER A 343 -5.56 1.06 -9.54
C SER A 343 -6.32 0.55 -10.76
N PHE A 344 -6.41 1.40 -11.77
CA PHE A 344 -7.08 1.11 -13.03
C PHE A 344 -6.42 1.91 -14.16
N TYR A 345 -6.67 1.56 -15.42
CA TYR A 345 -6.27 2.39 -16.56
C TYR A 345 -7.49 2.99 -17.23
N GLU A 346 -7.35 4.21 -17.74
CA GLU A 346 -8.42 4.94 -18.43
C GLU A 346 -7.97 5.25 -19.88
N PRO A 347 -8.62 4.70 -20.91
CA PRO A 347 -8.32 5.08 -22.30
C PRO A 347 -8.72 6.53 -22.60
N LEU A 348 -7.76 7.36 -23.01
CA LEU A 348 -7.96 8.79 -23.28
C LEU A 348 -7.31 9.19 -24.61
N PRO A 349 -7.84 10.21 -25.32
CA PRO A 349 -7.10 10.84 -26.40
C PRO A 349 -5.76 11.40 -25.90
N ARG A 350 -4.67 11.17 -26.64
CA ARG A 350 -3.32 11.61 -26.24
C ARG A 350 -3.23 13.10 -25.95
N GLU A 351 -3.82 13.92 -26.81
CA GLU A 351 -3.87 15.38 -26.64
C GLU A 351 -4.61 15.80 -25.37
N THR A 352 -5.69 15.08 -25.03
CA THR A 352 -6.46 15.34 -23.79
C THR A 352 -5.60 15.03 -22.58
N PHE A 353 -4.93 13.88 -22.57
CA PHE A 353 -4.06 13.49 -21.48
C PHE A 353 -2.84 14.43 -21.33
N ALA A 354 -2.22 14.84 -22.44
CA ALA A 354 -1.12 15.80 -22.43
C ALA A 354 -1.56 17.15 -21.83
N ARG A 355 -2.73 17.67 -22.23
CA ARG A 355 -3.29 18.89 -21.64
C ARG A 355 -3.52 18.74 -20.13
N TRP A 356 -4.12 17.64 -19.68
CA TRP A 356 -4.34 17.40 -18.25
C TRP A 356 -3.03 17.38 -17.46
N VAL A 357 -1.97 16.77 -18.01
CA VAL A 357 -0.65 16.75 -17.39
C VAL A 357 -0.07 18.16 -17.25
N LEU A 358 -0.25 19.02 -18.25
CA LEU A 358 0.18 20.43 -18.18
C LEU A 358 -0.62 21.22 -17.14
N GLU A 359 -1.94 21.06 -17.11
CA GLU A 359 -2.84 21.70 -16.14
C GLU A 359 -2.58 21.26 -14.68
N ALA A 360 -1.95 20.10 -14.49
CA ALA A 360 -1.56 19.58 -13.19
C ALA A 360 -0.23 20.14 -12.65
N GLY A 361 0.61 20.75 -13.50
CA GLY A 361 1.87 21.40 -13.13
C GLY A 361 1.64 22.75 -12.42
N ASP A 362 2.21 22.89 -11.21
CA ASP A 362 2.12 24.03 -10.28
C ASP A 362 1.15 25.19 -10.62
N THR A 363 -0.07 25.08 -10.09
CA THR A 363 -0.79 26.26 -9.58
C THR A 363 -0.60 26.32 -8.05
N PRO A 364 -0.08 27.42 -7.48
CA PRO A 364 0.09 27.56 -6.03
C PRO A 364 -1.25 27.51 -5.28
N GLU A 365 -1.19 27.08 -4.00
CA GLU A 365 -2.34 26.98 -3.09
C GLU A 365 -3.18 28.28 -3.00
N MET A 366 -4.49 28.07 -2.94
CA MET A 366 -5.62 28.99 -3.20
C MET A 366 -5.78 30.20 -2.25
N PRO A 367 -6.65 31.16 -2.61
CA PRO A 367 -7.74 31.45 -1.67
C PRO A 367 -9.16 31.56 -2.29
N ALA A 368 -10.09 30.99 -1.52
CA ALA A 368 -11.51 31.32 -1.29
C ALA A 368 -12.55 31.32 -2.44
N GLY A 369 -13.58 30.48 -2.23
CA GLY A 369 -14.96 30.69 -2.71
C GLY A 369 -15.51 29.58 -3.63
N PRO A 370 -16.72 29.02 -3.39
CA PRO A 370 -17.23 27.93 -4.20
C PRO A 370 -17.96 28.47 -5.43
N THR A 371 -17.89 27.75 -6.57
CA THR A 371 -19.08 27.21 -7.24
C THR A 371 -18.79 26.25 -8.44
N PRO A 372 -19.64 25.22 -8.67
CA PRO A 372 -19.44 24.11 -9.65
C PRO A 372 -19.83 24.37 -11.13
N PHE A 373 -19.38 23.47 -12.02
CA PHE A 373 -19.70 23.32 -13.48
C PHE A 373 -20.72 22.16 -13.74
N PRO A 374 -21.24 21.82 -14.97
CA PRO A 374 -21.55 22.49 -16.28
C PRO A 374 -23.03 22.17 -16.77
N PRO A 375 -23.55 22.39 -18.02
CA PRO A 375 -23.16 21.76 -19.32
C PRO A 375 -23.27 22.67 -20.59
N PHE A 376 -22.75 22.23 -21.75
CA PHE A 376 -22.73 23.01 -23.02
C PHE A 376 -23.95 22.74 -23.94
N GLN A 377 -24.66 23.79 -24.38
CA GLN A 377 -24.80 24.18 -25.81
C GLN A 377 -25.70 25.43 -26.03
N ALA A 378 -25.36 26.18 -27.08
CA ALA A 378 -25.99 27.36 -27.70
C ALA A 378 -25.85 28.73 -26.97
N ALA A 379 -25.38 29.73 -27.73
CA ALA A 379 -25.02 31.07 -27.28
C ALA A 379 -26.13 31.77 -26.46
N ARG A 380 -25.92 31.87 -25.15
CA ARG A 380 -26.68 32.74 -24.25
C ARG A 380 -25.71 33.59 -23.44
N ARG A 381 -25.97 34.90 -23.40
CA ARG A 381 -25.26 35.85 -22.54
C ARG A 381 -25.54 35.50 -21.09
N VAL A 382 -24.51 35.14 -20.33
CA VAL A 382 -24.58 34.96 -18.88
C VAL A 382 -24.36 36.32 -18.23
N LEU A 383 -25.37 36.77 -17.47
CA LEU A 383 -25.23 37.88 -16.54
C LEU A 383 -24.90 37.26 -15.16
N PRO A 384 -23.98 37.85 -14.38
CA PRO A 384 -23.50 37.24 -13.14
C PRO A 384 -24.64 37.02 -12.14
N GLY A 385 -24.76 35.79 -11.65
CA GLY A 385 -25.69 35.38 -10.61
C GLY A 385 -25.01 34.42 -9.64
N LYS A 386 -25.39 34.45 -8.37
CA LYS A 386 -24.85 33.54 -7.34
C LYS A 386 -25.23 32.11 -7.68
N LEU A 387 -24.24 31.26 -7.96
CA LEU A 387 -24.51 29.85 -8.19
C LEU A 387 -24.76 29.16 -6.83
N SER A 388 -25.78 28.33 -6.79
CA SER A 388 -26.23 27.61 -5.60
C SER A 388 -26.62 26.19 -6.01
N GLY A 389 -26.41 25.23 -5.11
CA GLY A 389 -26.66 23.82 -5.33
C GLY A 389 -26.18 22.99 -4.15
N GLU A 390 -26.60 21.74 -4.08
CA GLU A 390 -26.25 20.80 -3.00
C GLU A 390 -25.26 19.75 -3.52
N LEU A 391 -24.23 19.45 -2.73
CA LEU A 391 -23.22 18.43 -3.03
C LEU A 391 -23.35 17.29 -2.01
N ALA A 392 -23.66 16.08 -2.49
CA ALA A 392 -23.65 14.88 -1.66
C ALA A 392 -22.20 14.41 -1.47
N VAL A 393 -21.67 14.53 -0.25
CA VAL A 393 -20.34 14.02 0.12
C VAL A 393 -20.47 12.64 0.77
N PRO A 394 -19.56 11.68 0.52
CA PRO A 394 -19.63 10.37 1.15
C PRO A 394 -19.60 10.47 2.67
N GLY A 395 -20.41 9.63 3.32
CA GLY A 395 -20.50 9.55 4.76
C GLY A 395 -19.16 9.32 5.45
N SER A 396 -18.94 10.09 6.53
CA SER A 396 -17.81 9.89 7.41
C SER A 396 -17.91 8.54 8.12
N LYS A 397 -16.92 7.66 7.91
CA LYS A 397 -16.81 6.39 8.64
C LYS A 397 -16.87 6.56 10.16
N SER A 398 -16.24 7.61 10.68
CA SER A 398 -16.20 7.91 12.12
C SER A 398 -17.57 8.28 12.66
N ALA A 399 -18.36 9.06 11.90
CA ALA A 399 -19.74 9.36 12.25
C ALA A 399 -20.59 8.09 12.12
N GLY A 400 -20.43 7.35 11.02
CA GLY A 400 -21.14 6.10 10.74
C GLY A 400 -21.05 5.08 11.87
N HIS A 401 -19.87 4.85 12.46
CA HIS A 401 -19.76 3.97 13.64
C HIS A 401 -20.65 4.43 14.79
N ARG A 402 -20.56 5.72 15.14
CA ARG A 402 -21.30 6.30 16.27
C ARG A 402 -22.79 6.25 16.03
N THR A 403 -23.22 6.61 14.82
CA THR A 403 -24.63 6.60 14.41
C THR A 403 -25.19 5.19 14.38
N VAL A 404 -24.46 4.20 13.85
CA VAL A 404 -24.88 2.79 13.88
C VAL A 404 -25.05 2.28 15.31
N ILE A 405 -24.10 2.59 16.20
CA ILE A 405 -24.18 2.16 17.60
C ILE A 405 -25.34 2.87 18.31
N ALA A 406 -25.47 4.18 18.18
CA ALA A 406 -26.55 4.95 18.79
C ALA A 406 -27.94 4.50 18.29
N ALA A 407 -28.07 4.26 16.98
CA ALA A 407 -29.29 3.70 16.39
C ALA A 407 -29.60 2.29 16.92
N ALA A 408 -28.56 1.47 17.10
CA ALA A 408 -28.74 0.13 17.65
C ALA A 408 -29.13 0.13 19.13
N LEU A 409 -28.79 1.18 19.87
CA LEU A 409 -29.20 1.39 21.26
C LEU A 409 -30.60 2.01 21.38
N ALA A 410 -31.10 2.61 20.30
CA ALA A 410 -32.39 3.27 20.28
C ALA A 410 -33.55 2.27 20.23
N ALA A 411 -34.55 2.46 21.09
CA ALA A 411 -35.76 1.67 21.03
C ALA A 411 -36.58 2.07 19.80
N GLY A 412 -36.59 1.22 18.76
CA GLY A 412 -37.35 1.46 17.53
C GLY A 412 -36.53 1.22 16.26
N GLU A 413 -37.05 1.68 15.12
CA GLU A 413 -36.40 1.58 13.82
C GLU A 413 -35.73 2.91 13.46
N SER A 414 -34.46 2.84 13.08
CA SER A 414 -33.70 3.97 12.57
C SER A 414 -33.24 3.68 11.14
N ARG A 415 -33.35 4.68 10.26
CA ARG A 415 -32.82 4.62 8.90
C ARG A 415 -31.63 5.56 8.82
N ILE A 416 -30.44 5.00 8.65
CA ILE A 416 -29.20 5.75 8.51
C ILE A 416 -28.93 5.91 7.02
N GLU A 417 -28.90 7.15 6.54
CA GLU A 417 -28.57 7.48 5.15
C GLU A 417 -27.12 7.96 5.04
N ASN A 418 -26.54 7.88 3.83
CA ASN A 418 -25.16 8.26 3.59
C ASN A 418 -24.16 7.52 4.50
N LEU A 419 -24.39 6.22 4.74
CA LEU A 419 -23.50 5.33 5.48
C LEU A 419 -22.56 4.59 4.51
N THR A 420 -21.43 5.22 4.19
CA THR A 420 -20.43 4.65 3.27
C THR A 420 -20.01 3.23 3.68
N PRO A 421 -20.21 2.21 2.84
CA PRO A 421 -19.81 0.84 3.14
C PRO A 421 -18.30 0.70 3.39
N SER A 422 -17.92 0.05 4.48
CA SER A 422 -16.53 -0.29 4.77
C SER A 422 -16.45 -1.53 5.65
N LYS A 423 -15.29 -2.21 5.67
CA LYS A 423 -15.07 -3.38 6.55
C LYS A 423 -15.27 -3.04 8.03
N ASP A 424 -14.88 -1.84 8.43
CA ASP A 424 -15.07 -1.33 9.79
C ASP A 424 -16.55 -1.14 10.14
N ILE A 425 -17.34 -0.51 9.26
CA ILE A 425 -18.79 -0.35 9.45
C ILE A 425 -19.48 -1.72 9.42
N GLY A 426 -19.05 -2.62 8.54
CA GLY A 426 -19.51 -4.00 8.51
C GLY A 426 -19.29 -4.72 9.84
N ALA A 427 -18.10 -4.59 10.45
CA ALA A 427 -17.81 -5.15 11.77
C ALA A 427 -18.68 -4.50 12.87
N THR A 428 -18.93 -3.19 12.81
CA THR A 428 -19.84 -2.54 13.77
C THR A 428 -21.27 -3.02 13.62
N LEU A 429 -21.78 -3.18 12.40
CA LEU A 429 -23.10 -3.73 12.14
C LEU A 429 -23.23 -5.16 12.70
N GLN A 430 -22.23 -6.00 12.47
CA GLN A 430 -22.18 -7.36 13.05
C GLN A 430 -22.13 -7.33 14.59
N ALA A 431 -21.37 -6.40 15.16
CA ALA A 431 -21.24 -6.28 16.61
C ALA A 431 -22.54 -5.82 17.29
N VAL A 432 -23.29 -4.90 16.67
CA VAL A 432 -24.59 -4.48 17.20
C VAL A 432 -25.67 -5.55 17.01
N GLU A 433 -25.59 -6.35 15.93
CA GLU A 433 -26.44 -7.53 15.74
C GLU A 433 -26.21 -8.58 16.84
N ALA A 434 -24.94 -8.83 17.20
CA ALA A 434 -24.58 -9.69 18.32
C ALA A 434 -25.14 -9.19 19.66
N LEU A 435 -25.32 -7.87 19.82
CA LEU A 435 -25.95 -7.26 21.00
C LEU A 435 -27.48 -7.21 20.93
N GLY A 436 -28.11 -7.71 19.85
CA GLY A 436 -29.56 -7.88 19.73
C GLY A 436 -30.27 -6.89 18.80
N ALA A 437 -29.55 -5.96 18.17
CA ALA A 437 -30.13 -5.13 17.11
C ALA A 437 -30.42 -5.99 15.86
N LYS A 438 -31.37 -5.57 15.03
CA LYS A 438 -31.75 -6.27 13.79
C LYS A 438 -31.53 -5.38 12.59
N ILE A 439 -30.69 -5.79 11.65
CA ILE A 439 -30.58 -5.09 10.36
C ILE A 439 -31.77 -5.49 9.49
N LEU A 440 -32.61 -4.52 9.15
CA LEU A 440 -33.84 -4.75 8.38
C LEU A 440 -33.59 -4.64 6.88
N SER A 441 -32.79 -3.67 6.46
CA SER A 441 -32.41 -3.51 5.05
C SER A 441 -31.05 -2.82 4.88
N ARG A 442 -30.42 -3.09 3.73
CA ARG A 442 -29.22 -2.39 3.25
C ARG A 442 -29.45 -2.03 1.77
N GLU A 443 -29.65 -0.75 1.50
CA GLU A 443 -30.00 -0.21 0.18
C GLU A 443 -28.98 0.87 -0.20
N GLY A 444 -28.02 0.52 -1.05
CA GLY A 444 -26.94 1.46 -1.42
C GLY A 444 -26.10 1.86 -0.20
N ASP A 445 -26.10 3.15 0.13
CA ASP A 445 -25.47 3.72 1.33
C ASP A 445 -26.46 3.92 2.49
N ALA A 446 -27.69 3.42 2.39
CA ALA A 446 -28.66 3.45 3.47
C ALA A 446 -28.74 2.11 4.22
N VAL A 447 -28.82 2.17 5.54
CA VAL A 447 -29.05 1.01 6.41
C VAL A 447 -30.22 1.30 7.32
N THR A 448 -31.24 0.43 7.27
CA THR A 448 -32.34 0.46 8.23
C THR A 448 -32.10 -0.64 9.27
N LEU A 449 -32.15 -0.28 10.54
CA LEU A 449 -32.00 -1.21 11.64
C LEU A 449 -33.04 -0.96 12.73
N ARG A 450 -33.42 -2.02 13.43
CA ARG A 450 -34.20 -1.97 14.65
C ARG A 450 -33.27 -2.13 15.83
N GLY A 451 -33.16 -1.11 16.67
CA GLY A 451 -32.32 -1.16 17.86
C GLY A 451 -32.93 -2.00 18.98
N THR A 452 -32.15 -2.19 20.04
CA THR A 452 -32.52 -2.96 21.21
C THR A 452 -32.24 -2.16 22.49
N ALA A 453 -33.22 -2.14 23.38
CA ALA A 453 -33.08 -1.50 24.70
C ALA A 453 -32.43 -2.43 25.74
N ALA A 454 -32.21 -3.71 25.40
CA ALA A 454 -31.59 -4.70 26.28
C ALA A 454 -30.77 -5.71 25.47
N ALA A 455 -29.68 -6.23 26.05
CA ALA A 455 -28.94 -7.33 25.45
C ALA A 455 -29.79 -8.63 25.41
N PRO A 456 -29.54 -9.53 24.44
CA PRO A 456 -30.15 -10.86 24.43
C PRO A 456 -29.80 -11.65 25.70
N SER A 457 -30.56 -12.71 25.97
CA SER A 457 -30.34 -13.61 27.11
C SER A 457 -28.91 -14.18 27.12
N GLU A 458 -28.40 -14.50 25.94
CA GLU A 458 -27.04 -14.95 25.66
C GLU A 458 -26.43 -14.05 24.57
N ILE A 459 -25.28 -13.45 24.86
CA ILE A 459 -24.55 -12.60 23.92
C ILE A 459 -23.50 -13.49 23.22
N PRO A 460 -23.59 -13.72 21.90
CA PRO A 460 -22.57 -14.46 21.17
C PRO A 460 -21.24 -13.71 21.22
N VAL A 461 -20.15 -14.39 20.84
CA VAL A 461 -18.86 -13.73 20.71
C VAL A 461 -18.95 -12.61 19.68
N ILE A 462 -18.56 -11.40 20.07
CA ILE A 462 -18.58 -10.21 19.23
C ILE A 462 -17.30 -10.21 18.37
N ASP A 463 -17.41 -10.61 17.10
CA ASP A 463 -16.31 -10.50 16.11
C ASP A 463 -16.18 -9.05 15.63
N CYS A 464 -15.06 -8.41 16.00
CA CYS A 464 -14.76 -7.04 15.62
C CYS A 464 -13.99 -6.93 14.30
N GLY A 465 -13.78 -8.04 13.58
CA GLY A 465 -12.97 -8.09 12.36
C GLY A 465 -11.54 -7.59 12.63
N GLU A 466 -11.04 -6.65 11.83
CA GLU A 466 -9.77 -5.95 12.07
C GLU A 466 -9.97 -4.52 12.64
N SER A 467 -11.22 -4.21 13.04
CA SER A 467 -11.65 -2.85 13.39
C SER A 467 -11.33 -2.50 14.84
N GLY A 468 -10.30 -1.68 15.03
CA GLY A 468 -9.95 -1.13 16.34
C GLY A 468 -11.05 -0.24 16.93
N SER A 469 -11.72 0.55 16.08
CA SER A 469 -12.84 1.40 16.48
C SER A 469 -14.01 0.56 17.00
N THR A 470 -14.42 -0.47 16.25
CA THR A 470 -15.51 -1.37 16.67
C THR A 470 -15.18 -2.00 18.02
N LEU A 471 -14.01 -2.62 18.18
CA LEU A 471 -13.62 -3.23 19.45
C LEU A 471 -13.67 -2.24 20.61
N ARG A 472 -13.07 -1.04 20.44
CA ARG A 472 -13.00 -0.06 21.52
C ARG A 472 -14.34 0.60 21.84
N PHE A 473 -15.22 0.80 20.87
CA PHE A 473 -16.55 1.33 21.14
C PHE A 473 -17.45 0.30 21.81
N MET A 474 -17.39 -0.95 21.34
CA MET A 474 -18.33 -2.00 21.73
C MET A 474 -18.02 -2.59 23.11
N ILE A 475 -16.77 -2.57 23.58
CA ILE A 475 -16.41 -3.06 24.92
C ILE A 475 -17.26 -2.41 26.04
N PRO A 476 -17.26 -1.08 26.22
CA PRO A 476 -18.06 -0.45 27.28
C PRO A 476 -19.57 -0.53 26.99
N VAL A 477 -20.00 -0.45 25.72
CA VAL A 477 -21.41 -0.56 25.34
C VAL A 477 -21.97 -1.93 25.71
N ALA A 478 -21.25 -3.01 25.41
CA ALA A 478 -21.67 -4.35 25.77
C ALA A 478 -21.67 -4.57 27.29
N LEU A 479 -20.70 -4.01 28.02
CA LEU A 479 -20.70 -4.07 29.49
C LEU A 479 -21.93 -3.36 30.10
N ALA A 480 -22.34 -2.22 29.54
CA ALA A 480 -23.53 -1.51 30.00
C ALA A 480 -24.81 -2.34 29.76
N LEU A 481 -24.94 -3.00 28.60
CA LEU A 481 -26.12 -3.80 28.26
C LEU A 481 -26.16 -5.20 28.87
N ALA A 482 -25.00 -5.80 29.15
CA ALA A 482 -24.91 -7.19 29.61
C ALA A 482 -25.40 -7.39 31.06
N GLY A 483 -25.55 -6.32 31.84
CA GLY A 483 -26.05 -6.38 33.21
C GLY A 483 -25.21 -7.28 34.12
N GLY A 484 -23.88 -7.27 33.96
CA GLY A 484 -22.95 -8.08 34.75
C GLY A 484 -22.65 -9.48 34.17
N LYS A 485 -23.33 -9.88 33.10
CA LYS A 485 -23.01 -11.14 32.38
C LYS A 485 -21.67 -11.03 31.65
N PRO A 486 -20.95 -12.16 31.46
CA PRO A 486 -19.72 -12.15 30.69
C PRO A 486 -19.98 -11.89 29.21
N VAL A 487 -19.14 -11.05 28.60
CA VAL A 487 -19.13 -10.78 27.16
C VAL A 487 -17.75 -11.09 26.60
N SER A 488 -17.71 -11.71 25.43
CA SER A 488 -16.46 -12.08 24.75
C SER A 488 -16.33 -11.34 23.43
N PHE A 489 -15.13 -10.84 23.16
CA PHE A 489 -14.75 -10.17 21.92
C PHE A 489 -13.64 -10.96 21.23
N THR A 490 -13.67 -10.99 19.90
CA THR A 490 -12.60 -11.53 19.08
C THR A 490 -12.31 -10.64 17.87
N GLY A 491 -11.24 -10.95 17.17
CA GLY A 491 -10.77 -10.20 16.03
C GLY A 491 -9.81 -10.97 15.14
N ARG A 492 -9.55 -10.43 13.95
CA ARG A 492 -8.64 -11.00 12.94
C ARG A 492 -7.31 -10.27 12.92
N GLY A 493 -6.32 -10.92 12.31
CA GLY A 493 -4.96 -10.40 12.21
C GLY A 493 -4.41 -10.05 13.59
N ARG A 494 -3.87 -8.84 13.73
CA ARG A 494 -3.25 -8.35 14.97
C ARG A 494 -4.19 -7.53 15.84
N LEU A 495 -5.52 -7.57 15.62
CA LEU A 495 -6.46 -6.72 16.35
C LEU A 495 -6.37 -6.96 17.88
N MET A 496 -6.30 -8.22 18.30
CA MET A 496 -6.27 -8.61 19.71
C MET A 496 -4.90 -8.36 20.39
N GLU A 497 -3.87 -8.02 19.61
CA GLU A 497 -2.57 -7.56 20.12
C GLU A 497 -2.53 -6.04 20.32
N ARG A 498 -3.55 -5.30 19.85
CA ARG A 498 -3.55 -3.83 19.96
C ARG A 498 -3.74 -3.40 21.41
N PRO A 499 -3.12 -2.28 21.83
CA PRO A 499 -3.24 -1.80 23.21
C PRO A 499 -4.69 -1.51 23.60
N LEU A 500 -5.11 -2.10 24.73
CA LEU A 500 -6.38 -1.88 25.44
C LEU A 500 -6.16 -1.44 26.90
N GLU A 501 -4.92 -1.11 27.24
CA GLU A 501 -4.52 -0.77 28.61
C GLU A 501 -5.36 0.33 29.26
N PRO A 502 -5.81 1.39 28.56
CA PRO A 502 -6.72 2.37 29.17
C PRO A 502 -8.01 1.76 29.74
N TYR A 503 -8.58 0.76 29.07
CA TYR A 503 -9.73 0.03 29.61
C TYR A 503 -9.32 -0.95 30.70
N PHE A 504 -8.20 -1.64 30.59
CA PHE A 504 -7.75 -2.56 31.64
C PHE A 504 -7.45 -1.84 32.96
N ALA A 505 -6.84 -0.65 32.91
CA ALA A 505 -6.66 0.22 34.07
C ALA A 505 -8.01 0.58 34.70
N LEU A 506 -8.97 1.00 33.87
CA LEU A 506 -10.31 1.35 34.31
C LEU A 506 -11.06 0.15 34.89
N PHE A 507 -10.90 -1.04 34.31
CA PHE A 507 -11.50 -2.27 34.79
C PHE A 507 -10.95 -2.70 36.14
N ARG A 508 -9.64 -2.54 36.38
CA ARG A 508 -9.06 -2.78 37.70
C ARG A 508 -9.64 -1.84 38.75
N GLU A 509 -9.79 -0.56 38.42
CA GLU A 509 -10.39 0.45 39.31
C GLU A 509 -11.86 0.15 39.61
N LYS A 510 -12.65 -0.17 38.58
CA LYS A 510 -14.10 -0.46 38.68
C LYS A 510 -14.41 -1.91 39.06
N ARG A 511 -13.40 -2.73 39.36
CA ARG A 511 -13.54 -4.16 39.72
C ARG A 511 -14.28 -4.98 38.65
N ILE A 512 -14.05 -4.67 37.37
CA ILE A 512 -14.51 -5.44 36.22
C ILE A 512 -13.47 -6.50 35.91
N ALA A 513 -13.88 -7.77 35.89
CA ALA A 513 -13.00 -8.88 35.53
C ALA A 513 -12.74 -8.88 34.03
N TYR A 514 -11.48 -9.07 33.63
CA TYR A 514 -11.12 -9.23 32.23
C TYR A 514 -10.04 -10.31 32.06
N ARG A 515 -10.04 -10.96 30.89
CA ARG A 515 -9.05 -11.96 30.50
C ARG A 515 -8.86 -11.91 28.99
N LEU A 516 -7.62 -11.73 28.55
CA LEU A 516 -7.23 -11.78 27.14
C LEU A 516 -6.33 -12.99 26.91
N GLU A 517 -6.88 -14.05 26.32
CA GLU A 517 -6.18 -15.31 26.07
C GLU A 517 -6.60 -15.87 24.71
N ASN A 518 -5.65 -16.45 23.97
CA ASN A 518 -5.89 -17.13 22.68
C ASN A 518 -6.70 -16.31 21.65
N GLY A 519 -6.53 -14.98 21.63
CA GLY A 519 -7.25 -14.10 20.70
C GLY A 519 -8.71 -13.79 21.10
N PHE A 520 -9.09 -14.07 22.35
CA PHE A 520 -10.39 -13.71 22.89
C PHE A 520 -10.22 -12.82 24.12
N LEU A 521 -10.90 -11.68 24.11
CA LEU A 521 -11.05 -10.82 25.28
C LEU A 521 -12.41 -11.12 25.93
N ARG A 522 -12.39 -11.71 27.12
CA ARG A 522 -13.58 -11.87 27.95
C ARG A 522 -13.60 -10.77 29.01
N VAL A 523 -14.72 -10.05 29.12
CA VAL A 523 -14.97 -9.03 30.15
C VAL A 523 -16.26 -9.37 30.91
N GLN A 524 -16.27 -9.16 32.23
CA GLN A 524 -17.42 -9.44 33.07
C GLN A 524 -17.47 -8.47 34.25
N GLY A 525 -18.61 -7.81 34.43
CA GLY A 525 -18.83 -6.86 35.51
C GLY A 525 -19.84 -5.80 35.10
N THR A 526 -20.06 -4.83 35.98
CA THR A 526 -21.06 -3.78 35.81
C THR A 526 -20.36 -2.43 35.87
N LEU A 527 -20.62 -1.58 34.87
CA LEU A 527 -20.25 -0.17 34.93
C LEU A 527 -21.20 0.55 35.90
N THR A 528 -20.68 1.43 36.75
CA THR A 528 -21.46 2.17 37.75
C THR A 528 -21.17 3.66 37.65
N PRO A 529 -22.15 4.55 37.89
CA PRO A 529 -21.92 5.99 37.91
C PRO A 529 -20.72 6.40 38.78
N GLY A 530 -20.00 7.44 38.38
CA GLY A 530 -18.82 7.96 39.06
C GLY A 530 -17.73 8.48 38.11
N GLU A 531 -16.51 8.63 38.61
CA GLU A 531 -15.38 9.19 37.83
C GLU A 531 -14.74 8.13 36.92
N TYR A 532 -14.39 8.52 35.69
CA TYR A 532 -13.73 7.70 34.67
C TYR A 532 -12.52 8.44 34.12
N ARG A 533 -11.32 8.09 34.58
CA ARG A 533 -10.08 8.77 34.18
C ARG A 533 -9.47 8.17 32.91
N LEU A 534 -9.14 9.02 31.95
CA LEU A 534 -8.44 8.64 30.71
C LEU A 534 -7.36 9.66 30.38
N SER A 535 -6.26 9.21 29.76
CA SER A 535 -5.28 10.11 29.17
C SER A 535 -5.81 10.72 27.86
N GLY A 536 -5.57 12.00 27.63
CA GLY A 536 -5.92 12.72 26.39
C GLY A 536 -4.98 12.41 25.23
N LYS A 537 -3.80 11.84 25.51
CA LYS A 537 -2.81 11.32 24.55
C LYS A 537 -3.14 9.92 24.05
N VAL A 538 -4.08 9.20 24.67
CA VAL A 538 -4.55 7.91 24.14
C VAL A 538 -5.66 8.12 23.12
N SER A 539 -5.89 7.12 22.27
CA SER A 539 -6.88 7.20 21.18
C SER A 539 -8.25 7.72 21.65
N SER A 540 -8.85 8.67 20.94
CA SER A 540 -10.23 9.15 21.17
C SER A 540 -11.30 8.06 21.17
N GLN A 541 -10.92 6.86 20.73
CA GLN A 541 -11.81 5.72 20.70
C GLN A 541 -12.23 5.25 22.10
N PHE A 542 -11.36 5.41 23.10
CA PHE A 542 -11.64 5.01 24.48
C PHE A 542 -12.71 5.90 25.13
N ILE A 543 -12.55 7.24 25.04
CA ILE A 543 -13.58 8.18 25.52
C ILE A 543 -14.89 8.01 24.76
N THR A 544 -14.85 7.79 23.44
CA THR A 544 -16.06 7.60 22.63
C THR A 544 -16.87 6.38 23.08
N GLY A 545 -16.21 5.26 23.39
CA GLY A 545 -16.89 4.08 23.91
C GLY A 545 -17.59 4.36 25.24
N LEU A 546 -16.95 5.09 26.16
CA LEU A 546 -17.57 5.48 27.42
C LEU A 546 -18.75 6.44 27.21
N LEU A 547 -18.60 7.46 26.36
CA LEU A 547 -19.67 8.41 26.04
C LEU A 547 -20.92 7.71 25.46
N LEU A 548 -20.75 6.62 24.70
CA LEU A 548 -21.86 5.80 24.18
C LEU A 548 -22.47 4.85 25.22
N ALA A 549 -21.75 4.51 26.28
CA ALA A 549 -22.15 3.46 27.22
C ALA A 549 -22.71 4.00 28.54
N LEU A 550 -22.11 5.06 29.08
CA LEU A 550 -22.48 5.63 30.38
C LEU A 550 -23.94 6.16 30.46
N PRO A 551 -24.54 6.68 29.36
CA PRO A 551 -25.96 7.05 29.40
C PRO A 551 -26.91 5.87 29.66
N LEU A 552 -26.49 4.64 29.31
CA LEU A 552 -27.30 3.43 29.46
C LEU A 552 -27.31 2.86 30.89
N LEU A 553 -26.47 3.39 31.80
CA LEU A 553 -26.39 2.87 33.16
C LEU A 553 -27.74 3.06 33.87
N PRO A 554 -28.19 2.13 34.71
CA PRO A 554 -29.47 2.27 35.40
C PRO A 554 -29.40 3.34 36.50
N GLY A 555 -30.56 3.93 36.81
CA GLY A 555 -30.73 4.90 37.89
C GLY A 555 -30.57 6.36 37.46
N ASP A 556 -30.47 7.26 38.44
CA ASP A 556 -30.40 8.73 38.30
C ASP A 556 -29.00 9.30 38.65
N GLY A 557 -27.99 8.43 38.70
CA GLY A 557 -26.61 8.83 38.98
C GLY A 557 -25.94 9.59 37.83
N GLU A 558 -24.75 10.14 38.11
CA GLU A 558 -23.95 10.89 37.14
C GLU A 558 -22.56 10.27 36.99
N SER A 559 -22.05 10.23 35.76
CA SER A 559 -20.66 9.87 35.48
C SER A 559 -19.87 11.08 35.01
N GLU A 560 -18.61 11.17 35.42
CA GLU A 560 -17.67 12.20 34.95
C GLU A 560 -16.50 11.52 34.24
N ILE A 561 -16.28 11.81 32.96
CA ILE A 561 -15.06 11.38 32.25
C ILE A 561 -14.02 12.49 32.40
N VAL A 562 -12.91 12.18 33.07
CA VAL A 562 -11.83 13.13 33.35
C VAL A 562 -10.63 12.82 32.45
N ILE A 563 -10.25 13.79 31.62
CA ILE A 563 -9.07 13.71 30.77
C ILE A 563 -7.86 14.27 31.52
N THR A 564 -6.85 13.43 31.75
CA THR A 564 -5.73 13.74 32.65
C THR A 564 -4.63 14.60 32.02
N ASP A 565 -4.66 14.80 30.70
CA ASP A 565 -3.67 15.56 29.94
C ASP A 565 -4.30 16.15 28.65
N SER A 566 -3.51 16.80 27.78
CA SER A 566 -4.05 17.48 26.60
C SER A 566 -4.77 16.51 25.65
N LEU A 567 -6.06 16.75 25.39
CA LEU A 567 -6.84 15.96 24.44
C LEU A 567 -6.44 16.30 23.00
N GLU A 568 -5.74 15.37 22.32
CA GLU A 568 -5.26 15.56 20.94
C GLU A 568 -6.38 15.42 19.90
N SER A 569 -7.52 14.83 20.26
CA SER A 569 -8.56 14.35 19.33
C SER A 569 -9.95 14.96 19.58
N LYS A 570 -10.01 16.28 19.83
CA LYS A 570 -11.25 17.02 20.19
C LYS A 570 -12.40 16.80 19.20
N GLY A 571 -12.15 16.93 17.90
CA GLY A 571 -13.20 16.79 16.87
C GLY A 571 -13.87 15.41 16.83
N TYR A 572 -13.21 14.34 17.30
CA TYR A 572 -13.84 13.03 17.43
C TYR A 572 -14.78 12.92 18.62
N VAL A 573 -14.49 13.68 19.69
CA VAL A 573 -15.39 13.77 20.85
C VAL A 573 -16.59 14.62 20.50
N ASP A 574 -16.40 15.76 19.84
CA ASP A 574 -17.49 16.62 19.34
C ASP A 574 -18.45 15.85 18.44
N MET A 575 -17.91 15.02 17.55
CA MET A 575 -18.71 14.13 16.71
C MET A 575 -19.52 13.14 17.52
N THR A 576 -18.97 12.58 18.60
CA THR A 576 -19.71 11.70 19.51
C THR A 576 -20.83 12.45 20.21
N LEU A 577 -20.54 13.63 20.77
CA LEU A 577 -21.53 14.45 21.48
C LEU A 577 -22.67 14.87 20.53
N SER A 578 -22.34 15.24 19.29
CA SER A 578 -23.34 15.57 18.27
C SER A 578 -24.24 14.37 17.93
N VAL A 579 -23.68 13.16 17.80
CA VAL A 579 -24.48 11.95 17.58
C VAL A 579 -25.35 11.64 18.80
N LEU A 580 -24.82 11.72 20.01
CA LEU A 580 -25.63 11.51 21.23
C LEU A 580 -26.82 12.46 21.27
N GLN A 581 -26.59 13.74 20.99
CA GLN A 581 -27.64 14.76 20.94
C GLN A 581 -28.72 14.44 19.90
N GLN A 582 -28.33 13.95 18.71
CA GLN A 582 -29.29 13.53 17.67
C GLN A 582 -30.20 12.38 18.13
N PHE A 583 -29.69 11.49 18.98
CA PHE A 583 -30.46 10.39 19.58
C PHE A 583 -31.09 10.77 20.94
N GLY A 584 -31.13 12.06 21.27
CA GLY A 584 -31.76 12.58 22.50
C GLY A 584 -30.99 12.31 23.78
N VAL A 585 -29.71 11.97 23.69
CA VAL A 585 -28.83 11.66 24.82
C VAL A 585 -27.95 12.86 25.16
N GLN A 586 -27.91 13.20 26.44
CA GLN A 586 -27.17 14.31 27.01
C GLN A 586 -25.78 13.85 27.49
N ALA A 587 -24.75 14.52 27.00
CA ALA A 587 -23.40 14.48 27.54
C ALA A 587 -22.76 15.85 27.27
N GLU A 588 -22.08 16.43 28.25
CA GLU A 588 -21.61 17.81 28.18
C GLU A 588 -20.12 17.92 28.50
N ASN A 589 -19.39 18.72 27.71
CA ASN A 589 -18.05 19.19 28.03
C ASN A 589 -18.16 20.35 29.03
N VAL A 590 -18.01 20.06 30.32
CA VAL A 590 -18.41 20.95 31.43
C VAL A 590 -17.52 22.19 31.53
N ASP A 591 -16.26 22.08 31.11
CA ASP A 591 -15.26 23.12 31.29
C ASP A 591 -14.91 23.89 30.00
N GLY A 592 -15.45 23.46 28.84
CA GLY A 592 -15.11 24.02 27.53
C GLY A 592 -13.65 23.80 27.09
N THR A 593 -12.82 23.20 27.95
CA THR A 593 -11.41 22.88 27.75
C THR A 593 -11.17 21.40 27.41
N TYR A 594 -12.24 20.59 27.38
CA TYR A 594 -12.21 19.16 27.07
C TYR A 594 -11.48 18.33 28.14
N THR A 595 -11.45 18.82 29.38
CA THR A 595 -10.83 18.08 30.49
C THR A 595 -11.84 17.29 31.31
N ARG A 596 -13.13 17.64 31.25
CA ARG A 596 -14.22 16.97 31.97
C ARG A 596 -15.48 16.86 31.12
N PHE A 597 -16.06 15.66 31.11
CA PHE A 597 -17.35 15.40 30.47
C PHE A 597 -18.34 14.84 31.48
N ARG A 598 -19.49 15.51 31.63
CA ARG A 598 -20.61 15.06 32.46
C ARG A 598 -21.55 14.21 31.62
N VAL A 599 -21.90 13.03 32.13
CA VAL A 599 -22.79 12.07 31.47
C VAL A 599 -23.81 11.53 32.47
N PRO A 600 -25.05 12.03 32.47
CA PRO A 600 -26.14 11.47 33.27
C PRO A 600 -26.42 10.00 32.92
N ALA A 601 -26.73 9.17 33.91
CA ALA A 601 -27.22 7.81 33.72
C ALA A 601 -28.73 7.80 33.41
N GLY A 602 -29.28 6.61 33.11
CA GLY A 602 -30.71 6.36 32.99
C GLY A 602 -31.35 6.94 31.72
N GLN A 603 -30.55 7.31 30.73
CA GLN A 603 -31.02 7.94 29.51
C GLN A 603 -31.47 6.91 28.49
N GLN A 604 -32.39 7.32 27.60
CA GLN A 604 -32.88 6.49 26.50
C GLN A 604 -32.42 7.07 25.18
N TYR A 605 -31.92 6.20 24.30
CA TYR A 605 -31.66 6.55 22.91
C TYR A 605 -32.98 6.52 22.14
N HIS A 606 -33.26 7.56 21.37
CA HIS A 606 -34.48 7.70 20.60
C HIS A 606 -34.25 7.46 19.11
N ALA A 607 -35.07 6.61 18.51
CA ALA A 607 -34.93 6.26 17.09
C ALA A 607 -35.34 7.42 16.18
N GLY A 608 -34.68 7.53 15.03
CA GLY A 608 -34.88 8.63 14.09
C GLY A 608 -34.37 8.32 12.69
N ARG A 609 -34.51 9.29 11.78
CA ARG A 609 -33.97 9.25 10.42
C ARG A 609 -32.79 10.19 10.29
#